data_AF-A0AAE9ZYV5-F1
#
_entry.id   AF-A0AAE9ZYV5-F1
#
_cell.length_a   1.000
_cell.length_b   1.000
_cell.length_c   1.000
_cell.angle_alpha   90.00
_cell.angle_beta   90.00
_cell.angle_gamma   90.00
#
_symmetry.space_group_name_H-M   'P 1'
#
loop_
_entity.id
_entity.type
_entity.pdbx_description
1 polymer ?
#
loop_
_entity_poly.entity_id
_entity_poly.type
_entity_poly.pdbx_seq_one_letter_code
_entity_poly.pdbx_strand_id
1 'polypeptide(L)'
;MKLSRLVVAATITLSAVTGTVSVSYAADSTAAAKAPVTPARIDVLTAELGLSAEQSTAIKPLLKARSDELKSIRTNMALDEAGKKSATSAVMASYGERIRAELTYVQAAKYSMFIRAENGLSPKRINVLIVALSLTPEQGAQIGPLLTARKAERQAVRADMNLDADAKKASDAAIMKKYGALIRPLLTPAQDVKYTALIRSEVGLKPARIDVLAEALGLSENQIVEIAPLLKARGAALLAVTRDASMDDVAKKAAKSTIMKDYGAKIRAQMTADQRAGYRALIKAEALARA
;
A
#
# COMPACT_ATOMS: atom_id res chain seq x y z
N MET A 1 72.18 -2.95 -9.01
CA MET A 1 72.25 -1.53 -8.62
C MET A 1 70.91 -1.13 -8.01
N LYS A 2 70.88 -0.91 -6.70
CA LYS A 2 69.71 -0.44 -5.94
C LYS A 2 69.77 1.09 -5.91
N LEU A 3 68.71 1.77 -6.33
CA LEU A 3 68.56 3.22 -6.15
C LEU A 3 67.44 3.47 -5.14
N SER A 4 67.87 3.77 -3.93
CA SER A 4 67.09 4.36 -2.86
C SER A 4 66.67 5.78 -3.23
N ARG A 5 65.42 6.17 -2.96
CA ARG A 5 65.05 7.58 -2.82
C ARG A 5 64.22 7.81 -1.56
N LEU A 6 64.55 8.96 -0.99
CA LEU A 6 64.40 9.43 0.37
C LEU A 6 63.17 10.36 0.47
N VAL A 7 62.40 10.17 1.55
CA VAL A 7 61.67 11.13 2.42
C VAL A 7 61.30 12.52 1.85
N VAL A 8 60.02 12.91 1.97
CA VAL A 8 59.56 14.08 2.77
C VAL A 8 58.12 13.84 3.25
N ALA A 9 57.95 13.84 4.57
CA ALA A 9 56.66 13.90 5.24
C ALA A 9 56.18 15.36 5.33
N ALA A 10 54.94 15.63 4.93
CA ALA A 10 54.27 16.90 5.16
C ALA A 10 53.17 16.68 6.20
N THR A 11 53.44 17.10 7.44
CA THR A 11 52.46 17.14 8.52
C THR A 11 51.61 18.39 8.34
N ILE A 12 50.35 18.24 7.97
CA ILE A 12 49.36 19.33 7.98
C ILE A 12 48.50 19.17 9.24
N THR A 13 48.78 19.98 10.25
CA THR A 13 47.90 20.18 11.41
C THR A 13 46.78 21.14 11.00
N LEU A 14 45.59 20.58 10.74
CA LEU A 14 44.38 21.36 10.50
C LEU A 14 43.56 21.42 11.80
N SER A 15 43.71 22.51 12.55
CA SER A 15 42.85 22.82 13.69
C SER A 15 41.56 23.45 13.17
N ALA A 16 40.48 22.65 13.08
CA ALA A 16 39.13 23.14 12.84
C ALA A 16 38.29 22.93 14.10
N VAL A 17 38.10 24.01 14.86
CA VAL A 17 37.12 24.09 15.94
C VAL A 17 35.74 24.24 15.29
N THR A 18 35.08 23.12 14.98
CA THR A 18 33.65 23.11 14.67
C THR A 18 32.90 22.81 15.95
N GLY A 19 32.37 23.85 16.59
CA GLY A 19 31.40 23.71 17.66
C GLY A 19 30.10 23.12 17.13
N THR A 20 29.98 21.80 17.14
CA THR A 20 28.70 21.11 16.95
C THR A 20 27.90 21.24 18.23
N VAL A 21 26.85 22.08 18.20
CA VAL A 21 25.80 22.07 19.23
C VAL A 21 24.95 20.83 18.99
N SER A 22 25.23 19.77 19.75
CA SER A 22 24.40 18.56 19.79
C SER A 22 23.13 18.85 20.58
N VAL A 23 22.03 19.18 19.89
CA VAL A 23 20.70 19.21 20.53
C VAL A 23 20.20 17.77 20.63
N SER A 24 20.43 17.16 21.78
CA SER A 24 19.91 15.84 22.13
C SER A 24 18.41 15.94 22.41
N TYR A 25 17.57 15.64 21.42
CA TYR A 25 16.16 15.35 21.68
C TYR A 25 16.07 13.99 22.37
N ALA A 26 15.86 14.00 23.69
CA ALA A 26 15.40 12.82 24.42
C ALA A 26 13.96 12.54 23.98
N ALA A 27 13.80 11.80 22.87
CA ALA A 27 12.51 11.24 22.50
C ALA A 27 12.17 10.17 23.54
N ASP A 28 11.30 10.53 24.48
CA ASP A 28 10.71 9.63 25.46
C ASP A 28 9.78 8.64 24.74
N SER A 29 10.40 7.62 24.16
CA SER A 29 9.78 6.54 23.39
C SER A 29 9.58 5.35 24.32
N THR A 30 8.65 5.46 25.25
CA THR A 30 8.08 4.30 25.98
C THR A 30 7.10 3.55 25.07
N ALA A 31 7.55 3.19 23.86
CA ALA A 31 6.83 2.27 23.01
C ALA A 31 6.91 0.89 23.67
N ALA A 32 5.79 0.46 24.28
CA ALA A 32 5.66 -0.85 24.90
C ALA A 32 6.32 -1.93 24.04
N ALA A 33 7.31 -2.62 24.61
CA ALA A 33 8.08 -3.64 23.92
C ALA A 33 7.14 -4.68 23.31
N LYS A 34 7.02 -4.69 21.97
CA LYS A 34 6.16 -5.64 21.26
C LYS A 34 6.57 -7.07 21.61
N ALA A 35 5.57 -7.90 21.92
CA ALA A 35 5.74 -9.28 22.35
C ALA A 35 6.62 -10.09 21.36
N PRO A 36 7.44 -11.03 21.86
CA PRO A 36 8.30 -11.87 21.03
C PRO A 36 7.48 -12.70 20.01
N VAL A 37 8.13 -13.09 18.90
CA VAL A 37 7.54 -13.99 17.90
C VAL A 37 7.32 -15.35 18.56
N THR A 38 6.06 -15.77 18.70
CA THR A 38 5.69 -17.07 19.25
C THR A 38 5.59 -18.13 18.14
N PRO A 39 5.67 -19.43 18.44
CA PRO A 39 5.42 -20.49 17.45
C PRO A 39 4.09 -20.32 16.72
N ALA A 40 3.03 -19.93 17.43
CA ALA A 40 1.74 -19.60 16.84
C ALA A 40 1.82 -18.52 15.75
N ARG A 41 2.73 -17.55 15.90
CA ARG A 41 2.94 -16.48 14.92
C ARG A 41 3.67 -16.95 13.67
N ILE A 42 4.54 -17.96 13.79
CA ILE A 42 5.16 -18.62 12.64
C ILE A 42 4.09 -19.32 11.82
N ASP A 43 3.18 -20.05 12.46
CA ASP A 43 2.10 -20.74 11.76
C ASP A 43 1.14 -19.76 11.07
N VAL A 44 0.74 -18.67 11.75
CA VAL A 44 -0.05 -17.58 11.15
C VAL A 44 0.65 -17.00 9.91
N LEU A 45 1.94 -16.68 10.01
CA LEU A 45 2.70 -16.15 8.88
C LEU A 45 2.71 -17.14 7.71
N THR A 46 2.98 -18.42 7.97
CA THR A 46 3.00 -19.44 6.90
C THR A 46 1.64 -19.60 6.22
N ALA A 47 0.54 -19.50 6.98
CA ALA A 47 -0.82 -19.51 6.43
C ALA A 47 -1.13 -18.25 5.60
N GLU A 48 -0.79 -17.05 6.10
CA GLU A 48 -1.03 -15.78 5.41
C GLU A 48 -0.24 -15.64 4.09
N LEU A 49 0.98 -16.18 4.08
CA LEU A 49 1.80 -16.24 2.87
C LEU A 49 1.28 -17.28 1.86
N GLY A 50 0.48 -18.26 2.30
CA GLY A 50 0.03 -19.36 1.44
C GLY A 50 1.21 -20.17 0.93
N LEU A 51 2.10 -20.59 1.84
CA LEU A 51 3.28 -21.38 1.49
C LEU A 51 2.90 -22.80 1.09
N SER A 52 3.62 -23.39 0.13
CA SER A 52 3.55 -24.84 -0.12
C SER A 52 4.13 -25.62 1.07
N ALA A 53 3.88 -26.93 1.12
CA ALA A 53 4.44 -27.79 2.17
C ALA A 53 5.98 -27.77 2.16
N GLU A 54 6.59 -27.77 0.98
CA GLU A 54 8.04 -27.68 0.79
C GLU A 54 8.58 -26.33 1.27
N GLN A 55 7.98 -25.22 0.83
CA GLN A 55 8.36 -23.86 1.27
C GLN A 55 8.22 -23.71 2.79
N SER A 56 7.12 -24.22 3.37
CA SER A 56 6.88 -24.19 4.81
C SER A 56 7.97 -24.96 5.57
N THR A 57 8.36 -26.13 5.06
CA THR A 57 9.43 -26.96 5.63
C THR A 57 10.79 -26.25 5.59
N ALA A 58 11.08 -25.52 4.50
CA ALA A 58 12.32 -24.74 4.37
C ALA A 58 12.32 -23.47 5.25
N ILE A 59 11.19 -22.74 5.33
CA ILE A 59 11.11 -21.42 5.97
C ILE A 59 10.93 -21.49 7.49
N LYS A 60 10.17 -22.46 8.03
CA LYS A 60 9.95 -22.61 9.47
C LYS A 60 11.24 -22.64 10.31
N PRO A 61 12.27 -23.44 9.98
CA PRO A 61 13.52 -23.43 10.72
C PRO A 61 14.25 -22.08 10.64
N LEU A 62 14.18 -21.37 9.50
CA LEU A 62 14.76 -20.03 9.35
C LEU A 62 14.07 -19.00 10.28
N LEU A 63 12.74 -19.02 10.33
CA LEU A 63 11.96 -18.14 11.20
C LEU A 63 12.24 -18.40 12.69
N LYS A 64 12.37 -19.68 13.07
CA LYS A 64 12.73 -20.07 14.44
C LYS A 64 14.14 -19.60 14.79
N ALA A 65 15.14 -19.91 13.96
CA ALA A 65 16.53 -19.51 14.19
C ALA A 65 16.66 -17.99 14.31
N ARG A 66 15.99 -17.23 13.42
CA ARG A 66 15.90 -15.77 13.52
C ARG A 66 15.34 -15.31 14.88
N SER A 67 14.25 -15.92 15.33
CA SER A 67 13.62 -15.55 16.61
C SER A 67 14.55 -15.82 17.80
N ASP A 68 15.24 -16.96 17.81
CA ASP A 68 16.19 -17.33 18.86
C ASP A 68 17.37 -16.36 18.89
N GLU A 69 17.90 -15.97 17.72
CA GLU A 69 18.99 -15.02 17.61
C GLU A 69 18.61 -13.59 18.03
N LEU A 70 17.42 -13.12 17.65
CA LEU A 70 16.87 -11.84 18.12
C LEU A 70 16.66 -11.83 19.64
N LYS A 71 16.26 -12.96 20.23
CA LYS A 71 16.14 -13.09 21.69
C LYS A 71 17.52 -12.95 22.34
N SER A 72 18.53 -13.63 21.81
CA SER A 72 19.92 -13.54 22.30
C SER A 72 20.48 -12.12 22.22
N ILE A 73 20.24 -11.39 21.13
CA ILE A 73 20.65 -9.98 20.99
C ILE A 73 20.00 -9.11 22.07
N ARG A 74 18.70 -9.30 22.34
CA ARG A 74 17.98 -8.52 23.35
C ARG A 74 18.55 -8.71 24.76
N THR A 75 18.94 -9.94 25.09
CA THR A 75 19.49 -10.30 26.40
C THR A 75 21.01 -10.11 26.49
N ASN A 76 21.68 -9.72 25.40
CA ASN A 76 23.13 -9.53 25.40
C ASN A 76 23.47 -8.23 26.13
N MET A 77 24.04 -8.37 27.33
CA MET A 77 24.45 -7.23 28.18
C MET A 77 25.77 -6.58 27.75
N ALA A 78 26.54 -7.22 26.85
CA ALA A 78 27.77 -6.64 26.30
C ALA A 78 27.52 -5.65 25.16
N LEU A 79 26.30 -5.64 24.59
CA LEU A 79 25.89 -4.68 23.56
C LEU A 79 25.13 -3.53 24.20
N ASP A 80 25.50 -2.31 23.84
CA ASP A 80 24.67 -1.13 24.06
C ASP A 80 23.47 -1.11 23.09
N GLU A 81 22.59 -0.11 23.23
CA GLU A 81 21.39 -0.03 22.39
C GLU A 81 21.71 0.18 20.91
N ALA A 82 22.78 0.91 20.59
CA ALA A 82 23.24 1.09 19.22
C ALA A 82 23.73 -0.24 18.62
N GLY A 83 24.52 -1.00 19.37
CA GLY A 83 25.01 -2.33 19.02
C GLY A 83 23.87 -3.33 18.84
N LYS A 84 22.90 -3.36 19.76
CA LYS A 84 21.70 -4.22 19.63
C LYS A 84 20.88 -3.88 18.40
N LYS A 85 20.69 -2.59 18.10
CA LYS A 85 19.98 -2.14 16.90
C LYS A 85 20.69 -2.58 15.62
N SER A 86 22.02 -2.41 15.57
CA SER A 86 22.85 -2.83 14.43
C SER A 86 22.79 -4.35 14.23
N ALA A 87 23.02 -5.13 15.28
CA ALA A 87 22.95 -6.59 15.26
C ALA A 87 21.56 -7.08 14.84
N THR A 88 20.49 -6.48 15.39
CA THR A 88 19.11 -6.78 15.01
C THR A 88 18.88 -6.53 13.52
N SER A 89 19.36 -5.40 12.98
CA SER A 89 19.24 -5.09 11.56
C SER A 89 19.98 -6.09 10.67
N ALA A 90 21.18 -6.53 11.09
CA ALA A 90 21.96 -7.53 10.36
C ALA A 90 21.25 -8.89 10.31
N VAL A 91 20.71 -9.36 11.45
CA VAL A 91 19.90 -10.59 11.52
C VAL A 91 18.66 -10.49 10.63
N MET A 92 17.94 -9.38 10.71
CA MET A 92 16.74 -9.17 9.89
C MET A 92 17.05 -9.13 8.39
N ALA A 93 18.18 -8.54 8.00
CA ALA A 93 18.63 -8.53 6.60
C ALA A 93 18.98 -9.95 6.12
N SER A 94 19.86 -10.64 6.84
CA SER A 94 20.36 -11.99 6.47
C SER A 94 19.24 -13.02 6.35
N TYR A 95 18.43 -13.20 7.41
CA TYR A 95 17.29 -14.14 7.34
C TYR A 95 16.22 -13.64 6.38
N GLY A 96 16.05 -12.32 6.25
CA GLY A 96 15.13 -11.75 5.28
C GLY A 96 15.47 -12.12 3.84
N GLU A 97 16.76 -12.20 3.48
CA GLU A 97 17.22 -12.65 2.18
C GLU A 97 17.03 -14.15 1.98
N ARG A 98 17.45 -14.96 2.96
CA ARG A 98 17.29 -16.43 2.91
C ARG A 98 15.82 -16.84 2.78
N ILE A 99 14.93 -16.21 3.55
CA ILE A 99 13.49 -16.48 3.46
C ILE A 99 12.95 -16.04 2.09
N ARG A 100 13.33 -14.86 1.58
CA ARG A 100 12.86 -14.38 0.27
C ARG A 100 13.29 -15.28 -0.89
N ALA A 101 14.44 -15.95 -0.79
CA ALA A 101 14.89 -16.89 -1.81
C ALA A 101 13.95 -18.10 -1.97
N GLU A 102 13.23 -18.47 -0.89
CA GLU A 102 12.26 -19.58 -0.89
C GLU A 102 10.84 -19.14 -1.30
N LEU A 103 10.61 -17.84 -1.53
CA LEU A 103 9.29 -17.27 -1.79
C LEU A 103 9.11 -16.91 -3.27
N THR A 104 7.89 -17.09 -3.77
CA THR A 104 7.49 -16.45 -5.03
C THR A 104 7.50 -14.93 -4.88
N TYR A 105 7.53 -14.22 -6.01
CA TYR A 105 7.55 -12.75 -6.03
C TYR A 105 6.41 -12.11 -5.23
N VAL A 106 5.19 -12.63 -5.37
CA VAL A 106 4.01 -12.15 -4.64
C VAL A 106 4.11 -12.48 -3.15
N GLN A 107 4.57 -13.68 -2.79
CA GLN A 107 4.78 -14.06 -1.40
C GLN A 107 5.87 -13.20 -0.73
N ALA A 108 6.96 -12.88 -1.43
CA ALA A 108 8.03 -12.01 -0.94
C ALA A 108 7.53 -10.58 -0.65
N ALA A 109 6.61 -10.08 -1.47
CA ALA A 109 5.94 -8.79 -1.24
C ALA A 109 5.04 -8.83 0.01
N LYS A 110 4.22 -9.88 0.19
CA LYS A 110 3.43 -10.09 1.42
C LYS A 110 4.31 -10.18 2.66
N TYR A 111 5.39 -10.97 2.60
CA TYR A 111 6.35 -11.10 3.69
C TYR A 111 6.96 -9.75 4.07
N SER A 112 7.36 -8.95 3.08
CA SER A 112 7.87 -7.60 3.32
C SER A 112 6.83 -6.66 3.94
N MET A 113 5.53 -6.81 3.61
CA MET A 113 4.45 -6.05 4.26
C MET A 113 4.29 -6.46 5.72
N PHE A 114 4.27 -7.77 5.99
CA PHE A 114 4.19 -8.31 7.34
C PHE A 114 5.32 -7.78 8.22
N ILE A 115 6.59 -7.96 7.81
CA ILE A 115 7.75 -7.49 8.58
C ILE A 115 7.69 -5.98 8.85
N ARG A 116 7.25 -5.17 7.89
CA ARG A 116 7.08 -3.72 8.11
C ARG A 116 6.00 -3.42 9.14
N ALA A 117 4.84 -4.08 9.05
CA ALA A 117 3.76 -3.93 10.01
C ALA A 117 4.19 -4.32 11.44
N GLU A 118 4.96 -5.40 11.58
CA GLU A 118 5.53 -5.80 12.87
C GLU A 118 6.39 -4.68 13.48
N ASN A 119 7.16 -3.98 12.63
CA ASN A 119 7.99 -2.84 13.01
C ASN A 119 7.22 -1.51 13.10
N GLY A 120 5.89 -1.52 12.99
CA GLY A 120 5.07 -0.29 13.02
C GLY A 120 5.26 0.61 11.80
N LEU A 121 5.85 0.08 10.73
CA LEU A 121 6.08 0.80 9.48
C LEU A 121 4.94 0.52 8.51
N SER A 122 4.48 1.56 7.83
CA SER A 122 3.53 1.39 6.72
C SER A 122 4.15 0.55 5.59
N PRO A 123 3.36 -0.30 4.90
CA PRO A 123 3.85 -1.10 3.80
C PRO A 123 4.35 -0.19 2.65
N LYS A 124 5.41 -0.62 1.94
CA LYS A 124 5.84 0.10 0.73
C LYS A 124 4.75 -0.02 -0.33
N ARG A 125 4.45 1.08 -1.04
CA ARG A 125 3.39 1.10 -2.07
C ARG A 125 3.59 0.04 -3.15
N ILE A 126 4.83 -0.21 -3.58
CA ILE A 126 5.11 -1.27 -4.57
C ILE A 126 4.66 -2.64 -4.07
N ASN A 127 4.89 -2.99 -2.80
CA ASN A 127 4.46 -4.28 -2.25
C ASN A 127 2.94 -4.39 -2.22
N VAL A 128 2.24 -3.30 -1.87
CA VAL A 128 0.78 -3.24 -1.92
C VAL A 128 0.28 -3.48 -3.35
N LEU A 129 0.89 -2.86 -4.36
CA LEU A 129 0.51 -3.07 -5.75
C LEU A 129 0.83 -4.49 -6.23
N ILE A 130 2.01 -5.04 -5.91
CA ILE A 130 2.39 -6.41 -6.27
C ILE A 130 1.33 -7.40 -5.76
N VAL A 131 0.92 -7.27 -4.49
CA VAL A 131 -0.06 -8.17 -3.90
C VAL A 131 -1.46 -7.92 -4.47
N ALA A 132 -1.94 -6.67 -4.48
CA ALA A 132 -3.31 -6.35 -4.86
C ALA A 132 -3.61 -6.55 -6.35
N LEU A 133 -2.60 -6.35 -7.21
CA LEU A 133 -2.71 -6.50 -8.65
C LEU A 133 -2.10 -7.82 -9.16
N SER A 134 -1.53 -8.64 -8.27
CA SER A 134 -0.80 -9.85 -8.64
C SER A 134 0.24 -9.57 -9.73
N LEU A 135 1.06 -8.52 -9.56
CA LEU A 135 2.03 -8.11 -10.57
C LEU A 135 3.07 -9.22 -10.81
N THR A 136 3.46 -9.39 -12.07
CA THR A 136 4.62 -10.22 -12.43
C THR A 136 5.93 -9.56 -11.98
N PRO A 137 7.03 -10.31 -11.84
CA PRO A 137 8.34 -9.75 -11.54
C PRO A 137 8.75 -8.64 -12.51
N GLU A 138 8.47 -8.82 -13.80
CA GLU A 138 8.80 -7.88 -14.88
C GLU A 138 7.98 -6.59 -14.75
N GLN A 139 6.66 -6.70 -14.56
CA GLN A 139 5.79 -5.55 -14.30
C GLN A 139 6.25 -4.80 -13.05
N GLY A 140 6.57 -5.51 -11.98
CA GLY A 140 7.03 -4.90 -10.73
C GLY A 140 8.37 -4.20 -10.87
N ALA A 141 9.31 -4.76 -11.65
CA ALA A 141 10.59 -4.13 -11.97
C ALA A 141 10.42 -2.84 -12.79
N GLN A 142 9.46 -2.79 -13.71
CA GLN A 142 9.17 -1.57 -14.49
C GLN A 142 8.41 -0.52 -13.66
N ILE A 143 7.44 -0.94 -12.83
CA ILE A 143 6.60 -0.04 -12.03
C ILE A 143 7.36 0.53 -10.80
N GLY A 144 8.29 -0.23 -10.23
CA GLY A 144 9.04 0.16 -9.02
C GLY A 144 9.73 1.52 -9.11
N PRO A 145 10.56 1.78 -10.14
CA PRO A 145 11.18 3.08 -10.36
C PRO A 145 10.17 4.21 -10.54
N LEU A 146 9.06 3.97 -11.26
CA LEU A 146 7.99 4.96 -11.45
C LEU A 146 7.35 5.39 -10.13
N LEU A 147 7.08 4.44 -9.21
CA LEU A 147 6.55 4.78 -7.89
C LEU A 147 7.56 5.52 -7.01
N THR A 148 8.85 5.22 -7.16
CA THR A 148 9.92 5.91 -6.43
C THR A 148 10.01 7.37 -6.89
N ALA A 149 10.02 7.59 -8.20
CA ALA A 149 10.04 8.92 -8.79
C ALA A 149 8.76 9.71 -8.44
N ARG A 150 7.58 9.08 -8.50
CA ARG A 150 6.31 9.66 -8.02
C ARG A 150 6.40 10.11 -6.56
N LYS A 151 6.96 9.28 -5.68
CA LYS A 151 7.11 9.62 -4.25
C LYS A 151 8.02 10.83 -4.07
N ALA A 152 9.15 10.88 -4.79
CA ALA A 152 10.10 12.00 -4.73
C ALA A 152 9.46 13.32 -5.20
N GLU A 153 8.77 13.31 -6.35
CA GLU A 153 8.08 14.51 -6.88
C GLU A 153 7.01 15.01 -5.90
N ARG A 154 6.20 14.11 -5.32
CA ARG A 154 5.21 14.51 -4.30
C ARG A 154 5.85 15.06 -3.03
N GLN A 155 6.99 14.51 -2.61
CA GLN A 155 7.71 15.02 -1.46
C GLN A 155 8.24 16.44 -1.72
N ALA A 156 8.73 16.71 -2.93
CA ALA A 156 9.14 18.05 -3.35
C ALA A 156 7.98 19.05 -3.31
N VAL A 157 6.82 18.72 -3.89
CA VAL A 157 5.61 19.58 -3.83
C VAL A 157 5.18 19.88 -2.40
N ARG A 158 5.27 18.89 -1.49
CA ARG A 158 4.92 19.10 -0.08
C ARG A 158 5.91 20.01 0.64
N ALA A 159 7.19 19.85 0.35
CA ALA A 159 8.29 20.63 0.93
C ALA A 159 8.39 22.05 0.34
N ASP A 160 7.78 22.32 -0.80
CA ASP A 160 7.75 23.65 -1.40
C ASP A 160 6.90 24.62 -0.55
N MET A 161 7.53 25.64 0.02
CA MET A 161 6.87 26.64 0.86
C MET A 161 6.23 27.78 0.05
N ASN A 162 6.52 27.87 -1.25
CA ASN A 162 5.97 28.91 -2.14
C ASN A 162 4.59 28.52 -2.70
N LEU A 163 4.19 27.25 -2.57
CA LEU A 163 2.88 26.77 -3.00
C LEU A 163 1.88 26.82 -1.85
N ASP A 164 0.72 27.43 -2.08
CA ASP A 164 -0.43 27.32 -1.19
C ASP A 164 -1.06 25.90 -1.24
N ALA A 165 -2.08 25.69 -0.41
CA ALA A 165 -2.73 24.39 -0.29
C ALA A 165 -3.40 23.92 -1.61
N ASP A 166 -4.00 24.84 -2.38
CA ASP A 166 -4.71 24.51 -3.61
C ASP A 166 -3.73 24.23 -4.75
N ALA A 167 -2.65 25.00 -4.86
CA ALA A 167 -1.54 24.77 -5.78
C ALA A 167 -0.84 23.44 -5.49
N LYS A 168 -0.62 23.10 -4.21
CA LYS A 168 -0.09 21.79 -3.80
C LYS A 168 -1.03 20.66 -4.21
N LYS A 169 -2.33 20.81 -3.99
CA LYS A 169 -3.34 19.81 -4.38
C LYS A 169 -3.40 19.61 -5.89
N ALA A 170 -3.36 20.69 -6.67
CA ALA A 170 -3.34 20.64 -8.13
C ALA A 170 -2.06 19.95 -8.65
N SER A 171 -0.90 20.28 -8.07
CA SER A 171 0.39 19.66 -8.41
C SER A 171 0.39 18.17 -8.06
N ASP A 172 -0.10 17.79 -6.88
CA ASP A 172 -0.26 16.39 -6.48
C ASP A 172 -1.17 15.64 -7.48
N ALA A 173 -2.30 16.23 -7.90
CA ALA A 173 -3.20 15.63 -8.88
C ALA A 173 -2.54 15.45 -10.26
N ALA A 174 -1.74 16.42 -10.71
CA ALA A 174 -0.99 16.34 -11.95
C ALA A 174 0.06 15.21 -11.90
N ILE A 175 0.78 15.07 -10.77
CA ILE A 175 1.72 13.97 -10.53
C ILE A 175 0.98 12.62 -10.57
N MET A 176 -0.17 12.50 -9.90
CA MET A 176 -0.98 11.26 -9.95
C MET A 176 -1.37 10.90 -11.38
N LYS A 177 -1.83 11.88 -12.17
CA LYS A 177 -2.23 11.69 -13.57
C LYS A 177 -1.06 11.25 -14.44
N LYS A 178 0.09 11.94 -14.33
CA LYS A 178 1.33 11.63 -15.06
C LYS A 178 1.77 10.18 -14.83
N TYR A 179 1.94 9.79 -13.57
CA TYR A 179 2.40 8.43 -13.26
C TYR A 179 1.33 7.36 -13.49
N GLY A 180 0.05 7.70 -13.37
CA GLY A 180 -1.04 6.83 -13.82
C GLY A 180 -0.93 6.51 -15.31
N ALA A 181 -0.69 7.52 -16.16
CA ALA A 181 -0.52 7.32 -17.59
C ALA A 181 0.71 6.46 -17.95
N LEU A 182 1.79 6.52 -17.16
CA LEU A 182 2.98 5.69 -17.36
C LEU A 182 2.80 4.24 -16.86
N ILE A 183 2.04 4.03 -15.78
CA ILE A 183 1.85 2.71 -15.19
C ILE A 183 0.81 1.89 -15.95
N ARG A 184 -0.28 2.52 -16.40
CA ARG A 184 -1.41 1.82 -17.04
C ARG A 184 -1.05 0.92 -18.22
N PRO A 185 -0.18 1.32 -19.16
CA PRO A 185 0.22 0.46 -20.27
C PRO A 185 0.97 -0.82 -19.85
N LEU A 186 1.49 -0.85 -18.62
CA LEU A 186 2.19 -2.01 -18.06
C LEU A 186 1.23 -2.99 -17.37
N LEU A 187 -0.05 -2.64 -17.25
CA LEU A 187 -1.07 -3.43 -16.58
C LEU A 187 -1.96 -4.13 -17.62
N THR A 188 -2.41 -5.32 -17.28
CA THR A 188 -3.54 -5.93 -17.99
C THR A 188 -4.82 -5.11 -17.76
N PRO A 189 -5.85 -5.23 -18.62
CA PRO A 189 -7.13 -4.55 -18.41
C PRO A 189 -7.73 -4.80 -17.01
N ALA A 190 -7.67 -6.06 -16.55
CA ALA A 190 -8.10 -6.47 -15.21
C ALA A 190 -7.34 -5.75 -14.08
N GLN A 191 -6.02 -5.64 -14.23
CA GLN A 191 -5.16 -4.96 -13.27
C GLN A 191 -5.40 -3.44 -13.27
N ASP A 192 -5.67 -2.80 -14.42
CA ASP A 192 -5.96 -1.36 -14.47
C ASP A 192 -7.23 -0.98 -13.72
N VAL A 193 -8.28 -1.82 -13.79
CA VAL A 193 -9.51 -1.63 -13.00
C VAL A 193 -9.18 -1.60 -11.51
N LYS A 194 -8.45 -2.62 -11.01
CA LYS A 194 -8.03 -2.68 -9.60
C LYS A 194 -7.08 -1.53 -9.22
N TYR A 195 -6.16 -1.17 -10.10
CA TYR A 195 -5.25 -0.05 -9.90
C TYR A 195 -6.01 1.27 -9.76
N THR A 196 -7.02 1.50 -10.61
CA THR A 196 -7.88 2.69 -10.55
C THR A 196 -8.64 2.76 -9.22
N ALA A 197 -9.16 1.64 -8.71
CA ALA A 197 -9.77 1.57 -7.39
C ALA A 197 -8.78 1.91 -6.26
N LEU A 198 -7.56 1.36 -6.33
CA LEU A 198 -6.49 1.61 -5.35
C LEU A 198 -5.97 3.04 -5.35
N ILE A 199 -6.00 3.75 -6.49
CA ILE A 199 -5.61 5.17 -6.56
C ILE A 199 -6.72 6.06 -5.99
N ARG A 200 -7.99 5.70 -6.20
CA ARG A 200 -9.12 6.43 -5.60
C ARG A 200 -9.09 6.38 -4.08
N SER A 201 -8.88 5.21 -3.49
CA SER A 201 -8.82 5.08 -2.03
C SER A 201 -7.67 5.91 -1.41
N GLU A 202 -6.53 6.02 -2.09
CA GLU A 202 -5.38 6.83 -1.62
C GLU A 202 -5.68 8.33 -1.48
N VAL A 203 -6.56 8.87 -2.32
CA VAL A 203 -6.94 10.29 -2.27
C VAL A 203 -8.17 10.52 -1.40
N GLY A 204 -8.53 9.55 -0.55
CA GLY A 204 -9.71 9.62 0.31
C GLY A 204 -11.04 9.61 -0.45
N LEU A 205 -11.02 9.30 -1.75
CA LEU A 205 -12.24 9.03 -2.49
C LEU A 205 -12.71 7.65 -2.04
N LYS A 206 -13.93 7.60 -1.48
CA LYS A 206 -14.60 6.33 -1.18
C LYS A 206 -14.48 5.41 -2.40
N PRO A 207 -14.26 4.09 -2.21
CA PRO A 207 -14.23 3.14 -3.32
C PRO A 207 -15.45 3.40 -4.19
N ALA A 208 -15.24 3.40 -5.50
CA ALA A 208 -16.34 3.66 -6.39
C ALA A 208 -17.40 2.60 -6.12
N ARG A 209 -18.68 2.97 -6.19
CA ARG A 209 -19.75 2.00 -5.91
C ARG A 209 -19.65 0.76 -6.80
N ILE A 210 -19.00 0.85 -7.97
CA ILE A 210 -18.69 -0.31 -8.82
C ILE A 210 -17.68 -1.26 -8.19
N ASP A 211 -16.65 -0.76 -7.50
CA ASP A 211 -15.61 -1.59 -6.89
C ASP A 211 -16.20 -2.44 -5.76
N VAL A 212 -17.01 -1.80 -4.91
CA VAL A 212 -17.74 -2.49 -3.82
C VAL A 212 -18.72 -3.53 -4.38
N LEU A 213 -19.41 -3.22 -5.47
CA LEU A 213 -20.33 -4.14 -6.11
C LEU A 213 -19.61 -5.31 -6.80
N ALA A 214 -18.47 -5.04 -7.43
CA ALA A 214 -17.66 -6.05 -8.10
C ALA A 214 -17.17 -7.10 -7.12
N GLU A 215 -16.63 -6.66 -5.98
CA GLU A 215 -16.17 -7.53 -4.92
C GLU A 215 -17.33 -8.29 -4.25
N ALA A 216 -18.36 -7.57 -3.80
CA ALA A 216 -19.46 -8.18 -3.03
C ALA A 216 -20.32 -9.15 -3.85
N LEU A 217 -20.36 -9.00 -5.18
CA LEU A 217 -21.18 -9.82 -6.06
C LEU A 217 -20.35 -10.74 -6.97
N GLY A 218 -19.02 -10.72 -6.88
CA GLY A 218 -18.16 -11.45 -7.81
C GLY A 218 -18.47 -11.12 -9.26
N LEU A 219 -18.56 -9.83 -9.61
CA LEU A 219 -18.83 -9.41 -10.99
C LEU A 219 -17.63 -9.75 -11.88
N SER A 220 -17.91 -10.32 -13.04
CA SER A 220 -16.90 -10.53 -14.07
C SER A 220 -16.44 -9.20 -14.69
N GLU A 221 -15.29 -9.22 -15.35
CA GLU A 221 -14.70 -8.04 -15.99
C GLU A 221 -15.65 -7.39 -17.01
N ASN A 222 -16.28 -8.20 -17.86
CA ASN A 222 -17.25 -7.72 -18.84
C ASN A 222 -18.44 -7.02 -18.16
N GLN A 223 -18.94 -7.58 -17.05
CA GLN A 223 -20.03 -6.97 -16.30
C GLN A 223 -19.59 -5.63 -15.66
N ILE A 224 -18.36 -5.54 -15.16
CA ILE A 224 -17.82 -4.28 -14.61
C ILE A 224 -17.79 -3.20 -15.69
N VAL A 225 -17.31 -3.54 -16.89
CA VAL A 225 -17.26 -2.62 -18.04
C VAL A 225 -18.65 -2.11 -18.40
N GLU A 226 -19.67 -2.97 -18.42
CA GLU A 226 -21.06 -2.59 -18.72
C GLU A 226 -21.74 -1.79 -17.58
N ILE A 227 -21.47 -2.14 -16.33
CA ILE A 227 -22.14 -1.54 -15.16
C ILE A 227 -21.52 -0.18 -14.78
N ALA A 228 -20.21 0.01 -14.96
CA ALA A 228 -19.51 1.25 -14.62
C ALA A 228 -20.14 2.52 -15.24
N PRO A 229 -20.42 2.60 -16.56
CA PRO A 229 -21.05 3.78 -17.14
C PRO A 229 -22.47 4.01 -16.61
N LEU A 230 -23.24 2.94 -16.32
CA LEU A 230 -24.57 3.05 -15.71
C LEU A 230 -24.52 3.68 -14.31
N LEU A 231 -23.55 3.28 -13.49
CA LEU A 231 -23.35 3.86 -12.16
C LEU A 231 -22.91 5.32 -12.22
N LYS A 232 -22.04 5.67 -13.18
CA LYS A 232 -21.61 7.05 -13.43
C LYS A 232 -22.81 7.92 -13.84
N ALA A 233 -23.59 7.47 -14.80
CA ALA A 233 -24.79 8.17 -15.28
C ALA A 233 -25.84 8.32 -14.16
N ARG A 234 -26.06 7.27 -13.35
CA ARG A 234 -26.92 7.35 -12.16
C ARG A 234 -26.46 8.43 -11.19
N GLY A 235 -25.16 8.49 -10.90
CA GLY A 235 -24.57 9.51 -10.02
C GLY A 235 -24.81 10.93 -10.53
N ALA A 236 -24.61 11.17 -11.83
CA ALA A 236 -24.87 12.45 -12.47
C ALA A 236 -26.36 12.85 -12.38
N ALA A 237 -27.28 11.92 -12.67
CA ALA A 237 -28.72 12.17 -12.60
C ALA A 237 -29.18 12.50 -11.15
N LEU A 238 -28.69 11.77 -10.15
CA LEU A 238 -29.00 12.06 -8.75
C LEU A 238 -28.48 13.42 -8.30
N LEU A 239 -27.30 13.82 -8.78
CA LEU A 239 -26.71 15.12 -8.47
C LEU A 239 -27.51 16.25 -9.13
N ALA A 240 -27.96 16.06 -10.37
CA ALA A 240 -28.82 17.02 -11.07
C ALA A 240 -30.11 17.29 -10.27
N VAL A 241 -30.84 16.24 -9.89
CA VAL A 241 -32.06 16.38 -9.05
C VAL A 241 -31.76 17.03 -7.70
N THR A 242 -30.59 16.75 -7.11
CA THR A 242 -30.22 17.36 -5.82
C THR A 242 -29.97 18.87 -5.94
N ARG A 243 -29.40 19.30 -7.06
CA ARG A 243 -29.05 20.71 -7.33
C ARG A 243 -30.19 21.52 -7.94
N ASP A 244 -31.24 20.88 -8.41
CA ASP A 244 -32.39 21.57 -8.98
C ASP A 244 -33.11 22.39 -7.90
N ALA A 245 -33.01 23.71 -8.01
CA ALA A 245 -33.61 24.64 -7.07
C ALA A 245 -35.13 24.79 -7.28
N SER A 246 -35.66 24.36 -8.43
CA SER A 246 -37.10 24.43 -8.74
C SER A 246 -37.91 23.32 -8.08
N MET A 247 -37.25 22.25 -7.63
CA MET A 247 -37.90 21.10 -6.99
C MET A 247 -37.88 21.23 -5.47
N ASP A 248 -39.05 21.02 -4.84
CA ASP A 248 -39.15 20.81 -3.41
C ASP A 248 -38.59 19.43 -2.99
N ASP A 249 -38.50 19.20 -1.67
CA ASP A 249 -37.93 17.96 -1.14
C ASP A 249 -38.76 16.71 -1.48
N VAL A 250 -40.08 16.85 -1.60
CA VAL A 250 -40.99 15.76 -1.94
C VAL A 250 -40.77 15.32 -3.39
N ALA A 251 -40.73 16.28 -4.31
CA ALA A 251 -40.44 16.07 -5.73
C ALA A 251 -39.03 15.51 -5.92
N LYS A 252 -38.03 16.03 -5.19
CA LYS A 252 -36.65 15.50 -5.22
C LYS A 252 -36.60 14.04 -4.77
N LYS A 253 -37.30 13.69 -3.69
CA LYS A 253 -37.37 12.31 -3.18
C LYS A 253 -38.01 11.37 -4.19
N ALA A 254 -39.11 11.78 -4.81
CA ALA A 254 -39.79 11.01 -5.86
C ALA A 254 -38.88 10.78 -7.09
N ALA A 255 -38.27 11.85 -7.61
CA ALA A 255 -37.37 11.75 -8.77
C ALA A 255 -36.13 10.90 -8.49
N LYS A 256 -35.50 11.05 -7.31
CA LYS A 256 -34.39 10.19 -6.88
C LYS A 256 -34.81 8.72 -6.80
N SER A 257 -36.01 8.42 -6.30
CA SER A 257 -36.55 7.06 -6.24
C SER A 257 -36.69 6.44 -7.63
N THR A 258 -37.26 7.18 -8.59
CA THR A 258 -37.37 6.76 -10.00
C THR A 258 -36.00 6.48 -10.61
N ILE A 259 -35.04 7.42 -10.47
CA ILE A 259 -33.66 7.25 -10.95
C ILE A 259 -33.02 5.97 -10.36
N MET A 260 -33.21 5.72 -9.05
CA MET A 260 -32.66 4.52 -8.41
C MET A 260 -33.30 3.24 -8.94
N LYS A 261 -34.62 3.23 -9.19
CA LYS A 261 -35.32 2.08 -9.76
C LYS A 261 -34.86 1.78 -11.19
N ASP A 262 -34.80 2.80 -12.04
CA ASP A 262 -34.48 2.64 -13.47
C ASP A 262 -33.05 2.16 -13.67
N TYR A 263 -32.07 2.86 -13.08
CA TYR A 263 -30.68 2.44 -13.16
C TYR A 263 -30.46 1.12 -12.40
N GLY A 264 -31.19 0.87 -11.31
CA GLY A 264 -31.16 -0.41 -10.61
C GLY A 264 -31.65 -1.59 -11.47
N ALA A 265 -32.64 -1.36 -12.35
CA ALA A 265 -33.08 -2.35 -13.33
C ALA A 265 -32.01 -2.58 -14.40
N LYS A 266 -31.47 -1.51 -14.99
CA LYS A 266 -30.40 -1.59 -16.02
C LYS A 266 -29.14 -2.31 -15.50
N ILE A 267 -28.71 -2.00 -14.28
CA ILE A 267 -27.55 -2.66 -13.64
C ILE A 267 -27.82 -4.14 -13.41
N ARG A 268 -29.01 -4.49 -12.88
CA ARG A 268 -29.38 -5.89 -12.66
C ARG A 268 -29.50 -6.70 -13.94
N ALA A 269 -29.85 -6.07 -15.07
CA ALA A 269 -29.89 -6.76 -16.36
C ALA A 269 -28.50 -7.28 -16.79
N GLN A 270 -27.42 -6.70 -16.27
CA GLN A 270 -26.05 -7.13 -16.52
C GLN A 270 -25.56 -8.21 -15.54
N MET A 271 -26.42 -8.73 -14.66
CA MET A 271 -26.05 -9.64 -13.56
C MET A 271 -26.74 -11.00 -13.66
N THR A 272 -26.09 -12.05 -13.15
CA THR A 272 -26.72 -13.37 -12.99
C THR A 272 -27.87 -13.32 -11.97
N ALA A 273 -28.68 -14.38 -11.88
CA ALA A 273 -29.76 -14.46 -10.89
C ALA A 273 -29.26 -14.28 -9.44
N ASP A 274 -28.18 -14.96 -9.09
CA ASP A 274 -27.60 -14.91 -7.74
C ASP A 274 -27.00 -13.54 -7.42
N GLN A 275 -26.26 -12.96 -8.37
CA GLN A 275 -25.74 -11.60 -8.25
C GLN A 275 -26.85 -10.56 -8.07
N ARG A 276 -27.98 -10.72 -8.77
CA ARG A 276 -29.16 -9.85 -8.59
C ARG A 276 -29.76 -10.00 -7.20
N ALA A 277 -29.78 -11.20 -6.63
CA ALA A 277 -30.25 -11.42 -5.26
C ALA A 277 -29.31 -10.74 -4.25
N GLY A 278 -28.00 -10.93 -4.39
CA GLY A 278 -26.98 -10.26 -3.58
C GLY A 278 -27.08 -8.72 -3.67
N TYR A 279 -27.30 -8.19 -4.88
CA TYR A 279 -27.46 -6.75 -5.09
C TYR A 279 -28.67 -6.17 -4.35
N ARG A 280 -29.80 -6.88 -4.35
CA ARG A 280 -30.99 -6.47 -3.59
C ARG A 280 -30.72 -6.46 -2.09
N ALA A 281 -30.01 -7.48 -1.58
CA ALA A 281 -29.63 -7.55 -0.18
C ALA A 281 -28.73 -6.37 0.22
N LEU A 282 -27.72 -6.05 -0.60
CA LEU A 282 -26.84 -4.89 -0.39
C LEU A 282 -27.60 -3.57 -0.35
N ILE A 283 -28.51 -3.33 -1.31
CA ILE A 283 -29.32 -2.10 -1.31
C ILE A 283 -30.21 -2.03 -0.06
N LYS A 284 -30.82 -3.14 0.35
CA LYS A 284 -31.67 -3.20 1.54
C LYS A 284 -30.84 -2.89 2.80
N ALA A 285 -29.64 -3.45 2.92
CA ALA A 285 -28.72 -3.17 4.02
C ALA A 285 -28.27 -1.70 4.04
N GLU A 286 -27.93 -1.12 2.90
CA GLU A 286 -27.59 0.31 2.80
C GLU A 286 -28.77 1.22 3.19
N ALA A 287 -29.99 0.84 2.85
CA ALA A 287 -31.19 1.59 3.21
C ALA A 287 -31.44 1.55 4.73
N LEU A 288 -31.29 0.38 5.34
CA LEU A 288 -31.42 0.19 6.79
C LEU A 288 -30.34 0.97 7.56
N ALA A 289 -29.11 1.03 7.07
CA ALA A 289 -28.02 1.76 7.72
C ALA A 289 -28.17 3.30 7.67
N ARG A 290 -29.13 3.82 6.89
CA ARG A 290 -29.41 5.26 6.75
C ARG A 290 -30.70 5.70 7.43
N ALA A 291 -31.53 4.75 7.84
CA ALA A 291 -32.75 4.99 8.62
C ALA A 291 -32.38 5.09 10.10
#